data_AF-A0A317UJS4-F1
#
_entry.id   AF-A0A317UJS4-F1
#
_cell.length_a   1.000
_cell.length_b   1.000
_cell.length_c   1.000
_cell.angle_alpha   90.00
_cell.angle_beta   90.00
_cell.angle_gamma   90.00
#
_symmetry.space_group_name_H-M   'P 1'
#
loop_
_entity.id
_entity.type
_entity.pdbx_description
1 polymer ?
#
loop_
_entity_poly.entity_id
_entity_poly.type
_entity_poly.pdbx_seq_one_letter_code
_entity_poly.pdbx_strand_id
1 'polypeptide(L)'
;MAKIVSDTAGEPQPENKNNRSAAHKSARPSKSARPRKITYVPIDESEFEPIVIPEKKKHKALKVTGMIAAMVLVVAGCAYAGVSYYYTSHFFEGTTINGIDSSNRTAYEVEQEIAKKMEGYSIQVKARDQEPQTIEGTDISYRYISSGEVLKLLKAQKPYEWVRGFFEKTTYTASEQTAFDKSKLESEVKALNCAQKENQVAPENAYVSFNDSEFTIVPETVGSELKVKEAYQMISDAISSDDGEVDLGSNPDAYVKADVTSDSADLQATVDAYNNFARASITYTFGDETVTLDGSTIKNWLQFDEKGQLIQDDASFKQHIVDYVAQLAADHDTVGTERQFQTTSGRTVSVSGSAYGWKIDQDGEVAQLTQEIQSGAQTTREPVYSMRANSYGVNDLGNTYIEVDLTEQYMWYYQDGNVIFESDIVSGLASDPKRKTPPGIFTLYYKKSPDVLRGTKKPDGTYSYEQPVTYWMPFNGGIGFHDADWQPYFGGDRYLTGGSHGCINMPPDKAGELYNIIQYNVPIVCFY
;
A
#
# COMPACT_ATOMS: atom_id res chain seq x y z
N MET A 1 -1.83 61.11 29.22
CA MET A 1 -1.05 62.28 28.72
C MET A 1 -1.51 62.62 27.29
N ALA A 2 -0.91 63.61 26.63
CA ALA A 2 -1.09 64.04 25.22
C ALA A 2 -1.29 62.86 24.21
N LYS A 3 -2.21 62.92 23.22
CA LYS A 3 -2.25 63.73 21.94
C LYS A 3 -1.16 63.30 20.93
N ILE A 4 -1.33 63.22 19.59
CA ILE A 4 -2.35 63.61 18.56
C ILE A 4 -2.07 62.71 17.29
N VAL A 5 -2.97 62.19 16.42
CA VAL A 5 -4.08 62.72 15.56
C VAL A 5 -3.54 63.48 14.31
N SER A 6 -4.08 63.47 13.08
CA SER A 6 -5.33 62.96 12.42
C SER A 6 -4.99 62.15 11.12
N ASP A 7 -5.85 61.48 10.35
CA ASP A 7 -7.30 61.55 10.01
C ASP A 7 -7.77 62.73 9.11
N THR A 8 -8.86 62.68 8.30
CA THR A 8 -9.56 61.62 7.50
C THR A 8 -10.67 62.28 6.63
N ALA A 9 -11.32 61.54 5.71
CA ALA A 9 -12.30 61.98 4.69
C ALA A 9 -13.70 62.46 5.19
N GLY A 10 -14.56 62.97 4.29
CA GLY A 10 -15.99 63.20 4.57
C GLY A 10 -16.86 63.95 3.52
N GLU A 11 -17.77 63.22 2.89
CA GLU A 11 -18.99 63.53 2.08
C GLU A 11 -20.06 64.49 2.70
N PRO A 12 -21.28 64.74 2.10
CA PRO A 12 -21.80 64.75 0.70
C PRO A 12 -22.79 65.94 0.40
N GLN A 13 -23.75 65.75 -0.56
CA GLN A 13 -25.13 66.32 -0.63
C GLN A 13 -25.41 67.57 -1.57
N PRO A 14 -26.65 68.14 -1.74
CA PRO A 14 -27.31 68.19 -3.06
C PRO A 14 -27.94 69.56 -3.50
N GLU A 15 -28.85 69.51 -4.50
CA GLU A 15 -29.91 70.47 -4.91
C GLU A 15 -29.76 72.01 -4.76
N ASN A 16 -29.61 72.67 -5.92
CA ASN A 16 -30.49 73.71 -6.51
C ASN A 16 -31.06 74.93 -5.70
N LYS A 17 -30.96 76.12 -6.35
CA LYS A 17 -31.72 77.40 -6.20
C LYS A 17 -31.32 78.47 -5.15
N ASN A 18 -31.17 79.69 -5.69
CA ASN A 18 -31.34 81.04 -5.09
C ASN A 18 -30.23 81.51 -4.11
N ASN A 19 -29.85 82.79 -4.03
CA ASN A 19 -30.71 84.00 -4.13
C ASN A 19 -29.94 85.33 -4.39
N ARG A 20 -30.66 86.34 -4.91
CA ARG A 20 -30.54 87.82 -4.68
C ARG A 20 -29.21 88.63 -4.88
N SER A 21 -29.35 89.65 -5.76
CA SER A 21 -29.01 91.09 -5.52
C SER A 21 -27.54 91.53 -5.47
N ALA A 22 -27.15 92.80 -5.70
CA ALA A 22 -27.70 93.94 -6.48
C ALA A 22 -26.63 95.07 -6.53
N ALA A 23 -26.96 96.23 -7.16
CA ALA A 23 -26.20 97.50 -7.16
C ALA A 23 -24.88 97.53 -7.99
N HIS A 24 -24.38 98.68 -8.48
CA HIS A 24 -25.03 99.88 -9.04
C HIS A 24 -23.98 100.72 -9.83
N LYS A 25 -24.45 101.70 -10.61
CA LYS A 25 -23.70 102.77 -11.35
C LYS A 25 -23.12 102.34 -12.71
N SER A 26 -22.95 103.20 -13.73
CA SER A 26 -23.78 104.27 -14.36
C SER A 26 -22.85 105.27 -15.08
N ALA A 27 -22.87 105.31 -16.42
CA ALA A 27 -22.33 106.40 -17.22
C ALA A 27 -23.02 106.48 -18.61
N ARG A 28 -23.01 107.67 -19.22
CA ARG A 28 -23.46 108.04 -20.59
C ARG A 28 -22.22 108.70 -21.32
N PRO A 29 -22.24 109.19 -22.60
CA PRO A 29 -23.35 109.44 -23.53
C PRO A 29 -23.14 109.22 -25.07
N SER A 30 -24.25 109.22 -25.82
CA SER A 30 -24.54 109.85 -27.15
C SER A 30 -23.63 109.78 -28.43
N LYS A 31 -24.29 109.35 -29.54
CA LYS A 31 -24.42 109.98 -30.90
C LYS A 31 -23.36 109.85 -32.04
N SER A 32 -23.80 109.17 -33.12
CA SER A 32 -23.69 109.57 -34.57
C SER A 32 -22.34 109.38 -35.32
N ALA A 33 -22.21 109.36 -36.67
CA ALA A 33 -23.16 109.57 -37.79
C ALA A 33 -22.74 108.98 -39.18
N ARG A 34 -23.72 108.58 -40.02
CA ARG A 34 -23.80 108.61 -41.52
C ARG A 34 -22.80 107.80 -42.42
N PRO A 35 -23.21 107.38 -43.65
CA PRO A 35 -23.17 108.22 -44.89
C PRO A 35 -24.53 108.45 -45.65
N ARG A 36 -24.47 108.91 -46.92
CA ARG A 36 -25.58 109.38 -47.82
C ARG A 36 -26.02 108.25 -48.79
N LYS A 37 -27.29 108.05 -49.20
CA LYS A 37 -28.34 108.84 -49.91
C LYS A 37 -28.21 108.91 -51.45
N ILE A 38 -29.12 108.22 -52.16
CA ILE A 38 -29.66 108.53 -53.52
C ILE A 38 -31.21 108.55 -53.40
N THR A 39 -31.97 109.14 -54.34
CA THR A 39 -33.40 109.53 -54.13
C THR A 39 -34.33 109.35 -55.35
N TYR A 40 -35.63 109.24 -55.04
CA TYR A 40 -36.88 109.38 -55.86
C TYR A 40 -37.38 108.11 -56.58
N VAL A 41 -38.69 107.91 -56.85
CA VAL A 41 -39.90 108.78 -56.71
C VAL A 41 -41.04 108.01 -55.94
N PRO A 42 -41.93 108.66 -55.16
CA PRO A 42 -43.12 108.03 -54.54
C PRO A 42 -44.49 108.55 -55.08
N ILE A 43 -45.60 108.08 -54.47
CA ILE A 43 -47.03 108.49 -54.61
C ILE A 43 -47.69 108.30 -56.01
N ASP A 44 -49.02 108.15 -56.18
CA ASP A 44 -50.14 108.32 -55.22
C ASP A 44 -51.31 107.31 -55.42
N GLU A 45 -52.32 107.38 -54.56
CA GLU A 45 -53.58 106.60 -54.66
C GLU A 45 -54.61 107.23 -55.64
N SER A 46 -55.44 106.35 -56.23
CA SER A 46 -56.71 106.63 -56.94
C SER A 46 -56.69 107.56 -58.18
N GLU A 47 -56.89 106.96 -59.36
CA GLU A 47 -57.71 107.57 -60.43
C GLU A 47 -58.31 106.50 -61.39
N PHE A 48 -59.55 106.74 -61.82
CA PHE A 48 -60.33 106.16 -62.93
C PHE A 48 -60.46 104.63 -63.18
N GLU A 49 -61.55 104.09 -62.60
CA GLU A 49 -62.61 103.29 -63.27
C GLU A 49 -62.41 101.81 -63.69
N PRO A 50 -63.51 101.03 -63.82
CA PRO A 50 -63.47 99.57 -63.65
C PRO A 50 -63.52 98.76 -64.96
N ILE A 51 -62.88 97.58 -64.95
CA ILE A 51 -63.06 96.56 -65.99
C ILE A 51 -63.57 95.24 -65.38
N VAL A 52 -64.65 94.74 -65.99
CA VAL A 52 -65.49 93.61 -65.60
C VAL A 52 -64.72 92.33 -65.22
N ILE A 53 -65.16 91.66 -64.14
CA ILE A 53 -64.68 90.33 -63.73
C ILE A 53 -65.24 89.23 -64.67
N PRO A 54 -64.40 88.48 -65.41
CA PRO A 54 -64.81 87.23 -66.01
C PRO A 54 -64.73 86.11 -64.97
N GLU A 55 -65.88 85.64 -64.47
CA GLU A 55 -65.95 84.54 -63.50
C GLU A 55 -65.24 83.27 -64.03
N LYS A 56 -64.22 82.76 -63.30
CA LYS A 56 -63.63 81.44 -63.60
C LYS A 56 -63.01 80.70 -62.41
N LYS A 57 -63.89 80.02 -61.69
CA LYS A 57 -63.70 78.68 -61.07
C LYS A 57 -62.50 78.49 -60.11
N LYS A 58 -62.84 78.43 -58.82
CA LYS A 58 -62.10 77.66 -57.80
C LYS A 58 -61.82 76.22 -58.29
N HIS A 59 -60.89 75.52 -57.61
CA HIS A 59 -60.54 74.09 -57.84
C HIS A 59 -59.58 73.72 -59.00
N LYS A 60 -58.58 74.54 -59.34
CA LYS A 60 -57.38 74.08 -60.09
C LYS A 60 -56.09 74.01 -59.27
N ALA A 61 -55.73 75.02 -58.48
CA ALA A 61 -54.49 75.00 -57.68
C ALA A 61 -54.40 73.78 -56.74
N LEU A 62 -55.49 73.49 -56.02
CA LEU A 62 -55.59 72.35 -55.09
C LEU A 62 -55.38 70.97 -55.76
N LYS A 63 -55.64 70.85 -57.08
CA LYS A 63 -55.44 69.59 -57.81
C LYS A 63 -53.97 69.31 -58.13
N VAL A 64 -53.13 70.34 -58.28
CA VAL A 64 -51.69 70.16 -58.56
C VAL A 64 -50.93 69.89 -57.27
N THR A 65 -51.17 70.68 -56.21
CA THR A 65 -50.57 70.41 -54.89
C THR A 65 -51.05 69.08 -54.29
N GLY A 66 -52.32 68.73 -54.46
CA GLY A 66 -52.84 67.41 -54.05
C GLY A 66 -52.20 66.25 -54.83
N MET A 67 -51.87 66.43 -56.11
CA MET A 67 -51.21 65.40 -56.92
C MET A 67 -49.72 65.23 -56.56
N ILE A 68 -49.02 66.32 -56.27
CA ILE A 68 -47.64 66.28 -55.74
C ILE A 68 -47.62 65.65 -54.35
N ALA A 69 -48.53 66.02 -53.46
CA ALA A 69 -48.66 65.40 -52.13
C ALA A 69 -49.00 63.91 -52.23
N ALA A 70 -49.87 63.50 -53.16
CA ALA A 70 -50.16 62.10 -53.42
C ALA A 70 -48.93 61.35 -53.97
N MET A 71 -48.16 61.94 -54.90
CA MET A 71 -46.90 61.35 -55.37
C MET A 71 -45.86 61.21 -54.24
N VAL A 72 -45.73 62.21 -53.37
CA VAL A 72 -44.84 62.13 -52.19
C VAL A 72 -45.30 61.05 -51.20
N LEU A 73 -46.61 60.92 -50.97
CA LEU A 73 -47.16 59.84 -50.13
C LEU A 73 -46.97 58.45 -50.75
N VAL A 74 -47.10 58.31 -52.08
CA VAL A 74 -46.81 57.05 -52.78
C VAL A 74 -45.31 56.73 -52.71
N VAL A 75 -44.42 57.70 -52.96
CA VAL A 75 -42.96 57.49 -52.84
C VAL A 75 -42.57 57.16 -51.41
N ALA A 76 -43.12 57.83 -50.40
CA ALA A 76 -42.89 57.52 -49.00
C ALA A 76 -43.44 56.14 -48.61
N GLY A 77 -44.61 55.75 -49.13
CA GLY A 77 -45.18 54.41 -48.95
C GLY A 77 -44.34 53.31 -49.59
N CYS A 78 -43.85 53.53 -50.82
CA CYS A 78 -42.92 52.62 -51.50
C CYS A 78 -41.57 52.52 -50.78
N ALA A 79 -41.03 53.63 -50.27
CA ALA A 79 -39.80 53.63 -49.48
C ALA A 79 -40.00 52.87 -48.15
N TYR A 80 -41.06 53.17 -47.41
CA TYR A 80 -41.41 52.47 -46.18
C TYR A 80 -41.66 50.97 -46.40
N ALA A 81 -42.32 50.58 -47.50
CA ALA A 81 -42.51 49.19 -47.88
C ALA A 81 -41.19 48.51 -48.28
N GLY A 82 -40.29 49.21 -48.99
CA GLY A 82 -38.96 48.71 -49.33
C GLY A 82 -38.07 48.49 -48.11
N VAL A 83 -38.08 49.42 -47.14
CA VAL A 83 -37.36 49.27 -45.87
C VAL A 83 -38.01 48.17 -45.00
N SER A 84 -39.34 48.08 -44.97
CA SER A 84 -40.03 46.98 -44.30
C SER A 84 -39.71 45.62 -44.95
N TYR A 85 -39.48 45.57 -46.26
CA TYR A 85 -39.03 44.36 -46.95
C TYR A 85 -37.56 44.04 -46.62
N TYR A 86 -36.68 45.04 -46.54
CA TYR A 86 -35.29 44.86 -46.11
C TYR A 86 -35.18 44.21 -44.72
N TYR A 87 -35.99 44.65 -43.76
CA TYR A 87 -36.05 44.05 -42.42
C TYR A 87 -36.87 42.73 -42.33
N THR A 88 -37.21 42.09 -43.47
CA THR A 88 -37.62 40.67 -43.48
C THR A 88 -36.43 39.72 -43.37
N SER A 89 -35.24 40.17 -43.77
CA SER A 89 -34.01 39.36 -43.76
C SER A 89 -32.90 39.92 -42.86
N HIS A 90 -33.04 41.15 -42.36
CA HIS A 90 -32.07 41.83 -41.48
C HIS A 90 -32.72 42.22 -40.15
N PHE A 91 -31.95 42.22 -39.06
CA PHE A 91 -32.40 42.75 -37.77
C PHE A 91 -32.50 44.28 -37.79
N PHE A 92 -33.38 44.85 -36.98
CA PHE A 92 -33.51 46.30 -36.80
C PHE A 92 -32.22 46.96 -36.29
N GLU A 93 -32.08 48.25 -36.58
CA GLU A 93 -31.14 49.15 -35.91
C GLU A 93 -31.24 48.99 -34.37
N GLY A 94 -30.10 48.99 -33.68
CA GLY A 94 -30.04 48.87 -32.22
C GLY A 94 -30.26 47.46 -31.67
N THR A 95 -30.20 46.42 -32.51
CA THR A 95 -30.32 45.00 -32.09
C THR A 95 -28.97 44.42 -31.70
N THR A 96 -28.88 43.79 -30.53
CA THR A 96 -27.69 43.08 -30.04
C THR A 96 -28.04 41.62 -29.71
N ILE A 97 -27.20 40.67 -30.14
CA ILE A 97 -27.36 39.23 -29.85
C ILE A 97 -26.02 38.70 -29.33
N ASN A 98 -26.00 38.08 -28.16
CA ASN A 98 -24.78 37.54 -27.51
C ASN A 98 -23.60 38.56 -27.48
N GLY A 99 -23.93 39.82 -27.20
CA GLY A 99 -22.98 40.94 -27.19
C GLY A 99 -22.39 41.30 -28.56
N ILE A 100 -23.01 40.88 -29.67
CA ILE A 100 -22.64 41.22 -31.05
C ILE A 100 -23.66 42.22 -31.58
N ASP A 101 -23.17 43.35 -32.11
CA ASP A 101 -24.02 44.27 -32.85
C ASP A 101 -24.57 43.59 -34.11
N SER A 102 -25.89 43.44 -34.11
CA SER A 102 -26.68 42.76 -35.14
C SER A 102 -27.45 43.76 -36.01
N SER A 103 -27.30 45.07 -35.76
CA SER A 103 -28.02 46.14 -36.43
C SER A 103 -27.86 46.09 -37.96
N ASN A 104 -28.99 45.93 -38.67
CA ASN A 104 -29.04 45.79 -40.13
C ASN A 104 -28.29 44.56 -40.70
N ARG A 105 -27.99 43.55 -39.87
CA ARG A 105 -27.33 42.31 -40.29
C ARG A 105 -28.34 41.19 -40.48
N THR A 106 -28.08 40.29 -41.41
CA THR A 106 -28.84 39.05 -41.54
C THR A 106 -28.55 38.08 -40.40
N ALA A 107 -29.45 37.13 -40.13
CA ALA A 107 -29.18 36.06 -39.17
C ALA A 107 -27.88 35.31 -39.50
N TYR A 108 -27.60 35.06 -40.79
CA TYR A 108 -26.37 34.38 -41.22
C TYR A 108 -25.10 35.15 -40.87
N GLU A 109 -25.09 36.48 -41.03
CA GLU A 109 -23.92 37.31 -40.67
C GLU A 109 -23.70 37.41 -39.16
N VAL A 110 -24.77 37.34 -38.36
CA VAL A 110 -24.66 37.26 -36.89
C VAL A 110 -24.09 35.90 -36.47
N GLU A 111 -24.62 34.81 -37.00
CA GLU A 111 -24.13 33.44 -36.74
C GLU A 111 -22.67 33.27 -37.19
N GLN A 112 -22.23 33.97 -38.25
CA GLN A 112 -20.81 34.03 -38.65
C GLN A 112 -19.92 34.76 -37.62
N GLU A 113 -20.37 35.85 -36.99
CA GLU A 113 -19.56 36.50 -35.94
C GLU A 113 -19.55 35.70 -34.63
N ILE A 114 -20.63 34.96 -34.31
CA ILE A 114 -20.62 34.00 -33.19
C ILE A 114 -19.55 32.93 -33.46
N ALA A 115 -19.53 32.36 -34.67
CA ALA A 115 -18.50 31.40 -35.06
C ALA A 115 -17.08 31.96 -34.96
N LYS A 116 -16.82 33.19 -35.45
CA LYS A 116 -15.49 33.83 -35.34
C LYS A 116 -15.05 34.07 -33.89
N LYS A 117 -15.96 34.40 -32.98
CA LYS A 117 -15.61 34.53 -31.55
C LYS A 117 -15.09 33.22 -30.96
N MET A 118 -15.50 32.08 -31.50
CA MET A 118 -15.09 30.74 -31.05
C MET A 118 -13.85 30.19 -31.78
N GLU A 119 -13.33 30.87 -32.80
CA GLU A 119 -12.08 30.49 -33.49
C GLU A 119 -10.84 30.61 -32.58
N GLY A 120 -10.93 31.38 -31.48
CA GLY A 120 -9.90 31.54 -30.46
C GLY A 120 -10.06 30.68 -29.22
N TYR A 121 -10.87 29.60 -29.27
CA TYR A 121 -10.97 28.64 -28.16
C TYR A 121 -9.70 27.80 -28.05
N SER A 122 -9.20 27.61 -26.83
CA SER A 122 -8.18 26.62 -26.49
C SER A 122 -8.32 26.16 -25.04
N ILE A 123 -7.77 24.98 -24.73
CA ILE A 123 -7.84 24.39 -23.40
C ILE A 123 -6.44 24.03 -22.88
N GLN A 124 -6.12 24.50 -21.67
CA GLN A 124 -4.90 24.10 -20.96
C GLN A 124 -5.14 22.80 -20.19
N VAL A 125 -4.42 21.74 -20.55
CA VAL A 125 -4.40 20.47 -19.82
C VAL A 125 -3.25 20.49 -18.81
N LYS A 126 -3.58 20.26 -17.54
CA LYS A 126 -2.60 20.06 -16.45
C LYS A 126 -2.59 18.58 -16.03
N ALA A 127 -1.42 18.10 -15.63
CA ALA A 127 -1.21 16.72 -15.21
C ALA A 127 -0.11 16.65 -14.14
N ARG A 128 -0.09 15.56 -13.36
CA ARG A 128 0.99 15.27 -12.40
C ARG A 128 2.35 15.24 -13.10
N ASP A 129 3.34 15.83 -12.42
CA ASP A 129 4.77 15.76 -12.78
C ASP A 129 5.11 16.20 -14.20
N GLN A 130 4.27 17.02 -14.83
CA GLN A 130 4.39 17.50 -16.20
C GLN A 130 4.01 18.99 -16.30
N GLU A 131 4.70 19.73 -17.18
CA GLU A 131 4.33 21.11 -17.50
C GLU A 131 2.99 21.17 -18.25
N PRO A 132 2.14 22.20 -18.04
CA PRO A 132 0.86 22.32 -18.71
C PRO A 132 1.00 22.43 -20.24
N GLN A 133 0.08 21.81 -20.98
CA GLN A 133 0.03 21.88 -22.45
C GLN A 133 -1.31 22.41 -22.93
N THR A 134 -1.30 23.18 -24.01
CA THR A 134 -2.51 23.70 -24.64
C THR A 134 -2.90 22.82 -25.82
N ILE A 135 -4.20 22.50 -25.93
CA ILE A 135 -4.81 22.00 -27.17
C ILE A 135 -5.57 23.17 -27.79
N GLU A 136 -5.23 23.57 -29.01
CA GLU A 136 -5.90 24.67 -29.70
C GLU A 136 -7.20 24.17 -30.37
N GLY A 137 -8.23 25.02 -30.42
CA GLY A 137 -9.52 24.68 -31.03
C GLY A 137 -9.40 24.31 -32.51
N THR A 138 -8.37 24.79 -33.21
CA THR A 138 -8.04 24.41 -34.60
C THR A 138 -7.77 22.91 -34.74
N ASP A 139 -7.05 22.35 -33.79
CA ASP A 139 -6.44 21.03 -33.89
C ASP A 139 -7.52 19.96 -33.76
N ILE A 140 -8.39 20.12 -32.76
CA ILE A 140 -9.62 19.34 -32.58
C ILE A 140 -10.76 19.76 -33.52
N SER A 141 -10.56 20.81 -34.34
CA SER A 141 -11.58 21.38 -35.25
C SER A 141 -12.89 21.73 -34.54
N TYR A 142 -12.74 22.35 -33.38
CA TYR A 142 -13.78 23.00 -32.59
C TYR A 142 -14.49 24.07 -33.43
N ARG A 143 -15.81 24.11 -33.34
CA ARG A 143 -16.66 25.04 -34.13
C ARG A 143 -18.01 25.26 -33.47
N TYR A 144 -18.56 26.43 -33.75
CA TYR A 144 -19.95 26.76 -33.49
C TYR A 144 -20.92 25.89 -34.31
N ILE A 145 -22.05 25.53 -33.70
CA ILE A 145 -23.24 24.96 -34.34
C ILE A 145 -24.43 25.89 -34.04
N SER A 146 -25.11 26.36 -35.09
CA SER A 146 -26.33 27.15 -34.93
C SER A 146 -27.46 26.30 -34.34
N SER A 147 -27.97 26.72 -33.17
CA SER A 147 -29.22 26.26 -32.56
C SER A 147 -30.49 26.72 -33.33
N GLY A 148 -30.29 27.46 -34.42
CA GLY A 148 -31.32 28.14 -35.21
C GLY A 148 -32.01 29.29 -34.48
N GLU A 149 -31.56 29.67 -33.28
CA GLU A 149 -32.25 30.67 -32.46
C GLU A 149 -32.14 32.09 -32.99
N VAL A 150 -30.98 32.48 -33.55
CA VAL A 150 -30.83 33.76 -34.25
C VAL A 150 -31.85 33.87 -35.40
N LEU A 151 -32.08 32.79 -36.15
CA LEU A 151 -33.10 32.75 -37.19
C LEU A 151 -34.55 32.75 -36.65
N LYS A 152 -34.80 32.21 -35.45
CA LYS A 152 -36.11 32.32 -34.76
C LYS A 152 -36.37 33.77 -34.34
N LEU A 153 -35.37 34.46 -33.76
CA LEU A 153 -35.44 35.86 -33.36
C LEU A 153 -35.75 36.76 -34.57
N LEU A 154 -35.04 36.58 -35.69
CA LEU A 154 -35.29 37.33 -36.92
C LEU A 154 -36.71 37.10 -37.47
N LYS A 155 -37.25 35.87 -37.37
CA LYS A 155 -38.62 35.55 -37.79
C LYS A 155 -39.70 36.06 -36.84
N ALA A 156 -39.36 36.36 -35.59
CA ALA A 156 -40.27 36.98 -34.61
C ALA A 156 -40.35 38.51 -34.77
N GLN A 157 -39.34 39.13 -35.38
CA GLN A 157 -39.35 40.54 -35.77
C GLN A 157 -40.49 40.82 -36.76
N LYS A 158 -41.31 41.83 -36.47
CA LYS A 158 -42.40 42.28 -37.35
C LYS A 158 -41.87 43.38 -38.28
N PRO A 159 -41.59 43.13 -39.58
CA PRO A 159 -40.70 44.01 -40.34
C PRO A 159 -41.22 45.45 -40.57
N TYR A 160 -42.52 45.68 -40.42
CA TYR A 160 -43.14 47.03 -40.47
C TYR A 160 -42.87 47.89 -39.22
N GLU A 161 -42.47 47.32 -38.09
CA GLU A 161 -42.16 48.07 -36.87
C GLU A 161 -40.75 48.71 -36.89
N TRP A 162 -40.02 48.64 -38.01
CA TRP A 162 -38.61 49.02 -38.14
C TRP A 162 -38.23 50.42 -37.65
N VAL A 163 -39.16 51.38 -37.74
CA VAL A 163 -38.95 52.76 -37.25
C VAL A 163 -38.60 52.78 -35.76
N ARG A 164 -39.04 51.76 -34.98
CA ARG A 164 -38.76 51.65 -33.55
C ARG A 164 -37.27 51.41 -33.24
N GLY A 165 -36.52 50.69 -34.09
CA GLY A 165 -35.09 50.42 -33.85
C GLY A 165 -34.21 51.68 -33.76
N PHE A 166 -34.63 52.76 -34.41
CA PHE A 166 -33.95 54.07 -34.31
C PHE A 166 -34.16 54.79 -32.96
N PHE A 167 -35.00 54.24 -32.07
CA PHE A 167 -35.33 54.82 -30.75
C PHE A 167 -35.29 53.80 -29.59
N GLU A 168 -35.46 52.51 -29.89
CA GLU A 168 -35.52 51.40 -28.94
C GLU A 168 -34.41 50.40 -29.23
N LYS A 169 -33.47 50.21 -28.28
CA LYS A 169 -32.47 49.14 -28.37
C LYS A 169 -33.08 47.81 -27.92
N THR A 170 -32.73 46.73 -28.60
CA THR A 170 -33.13 45.37 -28.21
C THR A 170 -31.91 44.49 -27.99
N THR A 171 -31.95 43.67 -26.95
CA THR A 171 -30.88 42.72 -26.62
C THR A 171 -31.49 41.35 -26.45
N TYR A 172 -30.92 40.35 -27.12
CA TYR A 172 -31.31 38.95 -27.01
C TYR A 172 -30.11 38.08 -26.62
N THR A 173 -30.42 36.97 -25.98
CA THR A 173 -29.50 35.85 -25.82
C THR A 173 -30.01 34.68 -26.66
N ALA A 174 -29.14 34.05 -27.44
CA ALA A 174 -29.40 32.83 -28.18
C ALA A 174 -28.54 31.71 -27.61
N SER A 175 -29.06 30.48 -27.53
CA SER A 175 -28.27 29.31 -27.13
C SER A 175 -27.13 29.10 -28.10
N GLU A 176 -25.91 29.23 -27.58
CA GLU A 176 -24.72 28.74 -28.26
C GLU A 176 -24.65 27.21 -28.14
N GLN A 177 -24.05 26.56 -29.14
CA GLN A 177 -23.76 25.12 -29.17
C GLN A 177 -22.44 24.93 -29.90
N THR A 178 -21.61 24.00 -29.42
CA THR A 178 -20.25 23.80 -29.90
C THR A 178 -20.01 22.32 -30.23
N ALA A 179 -19.06 22.04 -31.11
CA ALA A 179 -18.66 20.67 -31.45
C ALA A 179 -17.22 20.60 -31.95
N PHE A 180 -16.55 19.50 -31.62
CA PHE A 180 -15.20 19.16 -32.05
C PHE A 180 -15.18 17.80 -32.76
N ASP A 181 -14.06 17.46 -33.40
CA ASP A 181 -13.79 16.14 -33.96
C ASP A 181 -13.22 15.23 -32.87
N LYS A 182 -13.99 14.19 -32.51
CA LYS A 182 -13.63 13.24 -31.44
C LYS A 182 -12.36 12.44 -31.74
N SER A 183 -12.10 12.11 -33.01
CA SER A 183 -10.89 11.36 -33.41
C SER A 183 -9.64 12.25 -33.44
N LYS A 184 -9.81 13.55 -33.70
CA LYS A 184 -8.71 14.52 -33.51
C LYS A 184 -8.41 14.75 -32.04
N LEU A 185 -9.42 14.96 -31.19
CA LEU A 185 -9.18 15.02 -29.74
C LEU A 185 -8.50 13.75 -29.21
N GLU A 186 -8.88 12.56 -29.70
CA GLU A 186 -8.21 11.31 -29.33
C GLU A 186 -6.73 11.30 -29.75
N SER A 187 -6.38 11.96 -30.85
CA SER A 187 -5.00 12.10 -31.33
C SER A 187 -4.21 13.11 -30.50
N GLU A 188 -4.77 14.28 -30.20
CA GLU A 188 -4.11 15.30 -29.36
C GLU A 188 -3.90 14.80 -27.92
N VAL A 189 -4.90 14.14 -27.31
CA VAL A 189 -4.76 13.54 -25.97
C VAL A 189 -3.69 12.45 -25.94
N LYS A 190 -3.45 11.74 -27.05
CA LYS A 190 -2.35 10.79 -27.22
C LYS A 190 -1.01 11.43 -27.57
N ALA A 191 -0.97 12.71 -27.94
CA ALA A 191 0.24 13.48 -28.22
C ALA A 191 0.74 14.28 -27.00
N LEU A 192 -0.11 14.47 -25.97
CA LEU A 192 0.28 15.08 -24.70
C LEU A 192 1.48 14.37 -24.06
N ASN A 193 2.37 15.14 -23.43
CA ASN A 193 3.56 14.65 -22.75
C ASN A 193 3.19 13.65 -21.65
N CYS A 194 2.13 13.91 -20.88
CA CYS A 194 1.60 13.02 -19.85
C CYS A 194 1.02 11.68 -20.38
N ALA A 195 0.77 11.58 -21.70
CA ALA A 195 0.36 10.35 -22.37
C ALA A 195 1.54 9.61 -23.06
N GLN A 196 2.73 10.21 -23.14
CA GLN A 196 3.93 9.54 -23.66
C GLN A 196 4.48 8.56 -22.61
N LYS A 197 5.02 7.43 -23.04
CA LYS A 197 5.40 6.34 -22.13
C LYS A 197 6.64 6.67 -21.30
N GLU A 198 7.57 7.41 -21.90
CA GLU A 198 8.82 7.90 -21.29
C GLU A 198 8.61 8.92 -20.16
N ASN A 199 7.44 9.55 -20.09
CA ASN A 199 7.10 10.56 -19.07
C ASN A 199 6.19 10.02 -17.95
N GLN A 200 5.74 8.75 -18.06
CA GLN A 200 4.82 8.14 -17.12
C GLN A 200 5.56 7.27 -16.11
N VAL A 201 5.33 7.56 -14.82
CA VAL A 201 5.83 6.79 -13.69
C VAL A 201 4.69 5.95 -13.15
N ALA A 202 4.82 4.63 -13.22
CA ALA A 202 3.85 3.71 -12.60
C ALA A 202 3.82 3.92 -11.07
N PRO A 203 2.65 3.78 -10.41
CA PRO A 203 2.58 3.78 -8.97
C PRO A 203 3.29 2.53 -8.41
N GLU A 204 4.03 2.70 -7.31
CA GLU A 204 4.62 1.58 -6.57
C GLU A 204 3.77 1.25 -5.34
N ASN A 205 3.54 -0.04 -5.09
CA ASN A 205 2.76 -0.53 -3.95
C ASN A 205 3.42 -0.19 -2.61
N ALA A 206 2.59 -0.01 -1.57
CA ALA A 206 3.05 0.01 -0.19
C ALA A 206 3.64 -1.36 0.20
N TYR A 207 4.62 -1.36 1.10
CA TYR A 207 5.33 -2.59 1.51
C TYR A 207 5.83 -2.52 2.96
N VAL A 208 6.21 -3.67 3.53
CA VAL A 208 6.82 -3.73 4.86
C VAL A 208 8.35 -3.67 4.76
N SER A 209 8.98 -2.85 5.61
CA SER A 209 10.44 -2.72 5.72
C SER A 209 10.87 -2.62 7.19
N PHE A 210 12.14 -2.90 7.48
CA PHE A 210 12.71 -2.79 8.83
C PHE A 210 13.50 -1.48 8.97
N ASN A 211 12.99 -0.54 9.78
CA ASN A 211 13.57 0.78 9.98
C ASN A 211 13.99 0.97 11.44
N ASP A 212 15.28 1.32 11.65
CA ASP A 212 16.00 1.62 12.91
C ASP A 212 15.93 0.57 14.05
N SER A 213 14.76 0.00 14.36
CA SER A 213 14.57 -1.07 15.33
C SER A 213 13.31 -1.93 15.13
N GLU A 214 12.39 -1.55 14.23
CA GLU A 214 11.08 -2.22 14.07
C GLU A 214 10.64 -2.36 12.61
N PHE A 215 9.68 -3.25 12.37
CA PHE A 215 8.99 -3.37 11.09
C PHE A 215 7.92 -2.28 10.95
N THR A 216 7.87 -1.67 9.77
CA THR A 216 7.03 -0.51 9.46
C THR A 216 6.47 -0.62 8.04
N ILE A 217 5.32 0.01 7.77
CA ILE A 217 4.80 0.16 6.40
C ILE A 217 5.48 1.36 5.74
N VAL A 218 6.15 1.13 4.61
CA VAL A 218 6.54 2.18 3.67
C VAL A 218 5.35 2.45 2.74
N PRO A 219 4.81 3.68 2.68
CA PRO A 219 3.65 3.98 1.86
C PRO A 219 3.86 3.81 0.36
N GLU A 220 2.75 3.64 -0.35
CA GLU A 220 2.67 3.60 -1.80
C GLU A 220 3.10 4.93 -2.44
N THR A 221 3.57 4.87 -3.70
CA THR A 221 3.78 6.07 -4.51
C THR A 221 2.63 6.23 -5.51
N VAL A 222 2.11 7.46 -5.63
CA VAL A 222 0.86 7.72 -6.37
C VAL A 222 0.97 7.67 -7.90
N GLY A 223 2.20 7.74 -8.43
CA GLY A 223 2.50 7.71 -9.86
C GLY A 223 1.93 8.88 -10.71
N SER A 224 2.38 8.89 -11.96
CA SER A 224 1.89 9.76 -13.05
C SER A 224 1.36 8.95 -14.26
N GLU A 225 1.37 7.62 -14.21
CA GLU A 225 0.84 6.75 -15.27
C GLU A 225 -0.66 6.99 -15.54
N LEU A 226 -0.96 7.41 -16.76
CA LEU A 226 -2.21 8.06 -17.15
C LEU A 226 -3.16 7.07 -17.82
N LYS A 227 -4.39 6.99 -17.30
CA LYS A 227 -5.49 6.30 -17.96
C LYS A 227 -6.00 7.17 -19.12
N VAL A 228 -5.37 7.03 -20.29
CA VAL A 228 -5.60 7.86 -21.49
C VAL A 228 -7.08 8.00 -21.88
N LYS A 229 -7.90 6.96 -21.67
CA LYS A 229 -9.35 6.97 -21.95
C LYS A 229 -10.13 7.86 -20.96
N GLU A 230 -9.80 7.78 -19.68
CA GLU A 230 -10.39 8.56 -18.60
C GLU A 230 -9.94 10.03 -18.69
N ALA A 231 -8.66 10.28 -19.03
CA ALA A 231 -8.15 11.60 -19.36
C ALA A 231 -8.85 12.20 -20.60
N TYR A 232 -9.03 11.43 -21.67
CA TYR A 232 -9.81 11.84 -22.85
C TYR A 232 -11.25 12.22 -22.47
N GLN A 233 -11.90 11.47 -21.57
CA GLN A 233 -13.25 11.78 -21.11
C GLN A 233 -13.29 13.11 -20.35
N MET A 234 -12.37 13.34 -19.40
CA MET A 234 -12.27 14.62 -18.69
C MET A 234 -12.05 15.82 -19.62
N ILE A 235 -11.13 15.69 -20.58
CA ILE A 235 -10.82 16.76 -21.53
C ILE A 235 -12.01 16.98 -22.49
N SER A 236 -12.67 15.90 -22.94
CA SER A 236 -13.90 15.96 -23.74
C SER A 236 -15.04 16.68 -23.01
N ASP A 237 -15.21 16.44 -21.71
CA ASP A 237 -16.30 17.04 -20.91
C ASP A 237 -16.03 18.51 -20.57
N ALA A 238 -14.77 18.88 -20.32
CA ALA A 238 -14.34 20.29 -20.19
C ALA A 238 -14.56 21.07 -21.50
N ILE A 239 -14.13 20.53 -22.65
CA ILE A 239 -14.39 21.13 -23.97
C ILE A 239 -15.89 21.23 -24.28
N SER A 240 -16.69 20.26 -23.81
CA SER A 240 -18.16 20.28 -23.95
C SER A 240 -18.86 21.25 -22.99
N SER A 241 -18.12 21.84 -22.05
CA SER A 241 -18.57 22.84 -21.07
C SER A 241 -17.99 24.24 -21.36
N ASP A 242 -17.27 24.38 -22.49
CA ASP A 242 -16.52 25.56 -22.92
C ASP A 242 -15.43 26.02 -21.91
N ASP A 243 -14.94 25.10 -21.07
CA ASP A 243 -13.87 25.35 -20.09
C ASP A 243 -12.50 25.58 -20.79
N GLY A 244 -11.77 26.59 -20.34
CA GLY A 244 -10.41 26.90 -20.85
C GLY A 244 -9.27 26.18 -20.14
N GLU A 245 -9.56 25.37 -19.11
CA GLU A 245 -8.57 24.61 -18.34
C GLU A 245 -9.16 23.29 -17.84
N VAL A 246 -8.37 22.23 -17.82
CA VAL A 246 -8.69 20.96 -17.16
C VAL A 246 -7.47 20.40 -16.45
N ASP A 247 -7.59 20.19 -15.14
CA ASP A 247 -6.56 19.54 -14.34
C ASP A 247 -6.87 18.06 -14.12
N LEU A 248 -6.10 17.21 -14.81
CA LEU A 248 -6.13 15.77 -14.62
C LEU A 248 -5.59 15.39 -13.24
N GLY A 249 -4.60 16.13 -12.72
CA GLY A 249 -3.92 15.87 -11.45
C GLY A 249 -4.85 15.87 -10.25
N SER A 250 -5.83 16.78 -10.24
CA SER A 250 -6.90 16.86 -9.23
C SER A 250 -7.88 15.68 -9.23
N ASN A 251 -7.91 14.83 -10.27
CA ASN A 251 -8.76 13.63 -10.30
C ASN A 251 -7.93 12.33 -10.19
N PRO A 252 -8.00 11.60 -9.06
CA PRO A 252 -7.24 10.36 -8.90
C PRO A 252 -7.72 9.23 -9.83
N ASP A 253 -8.89 9.33 -10.47
CA ASP A 253 -9.36 8.33 -11.43
C ASP A 253 -8.77 8.48 -12.83
N ALA A 254 -8.11 9.61 -13.14
CA ALA A 254 -7.34 9.81 -14.37
C ALA A 254 -6.03 9.00 -14.41
N TYR A 255 -5.61 8.42 -13.28
CA TYR A 255 -4.32 7.74 -13.12
C TYR A 255 -4.48 6.27 -12.72
N VAL A 256 -3.48 5.46 -13.05
CA VAL A 256 -3.28 4.15 -12.41
C VAL A 256 -3.06 4.37 -10.90
N LYS A 257 -3.49 3.42 -10.08
CA LYS A 257 -3.35 3.45 -8.62
C LYS A 257 -2.55 2.22 -8.20
N ALA A 258 -1.85 2.29 -7.07
CA ALA A 258 -1.25 1.11 -6.46
C ALA A 258 -2.31 0.03 -6.18
N ASP A 259 -1.95 -1.23 -6.36
CA ASP A 259 -2.79 -2.39 -6.01
C ASP A 259 -2.81 -2.64 -4.49
N VAL A 260 -1.75 -2.21 -3.78
CA VAL A 260 -1.64 -2.29 -2.32
C VAL A 260 -1.25 -0.93 -1.76
N THR A 261 -2.06 -0.43 -0.83
CA THR A 261 -1.96 0.87 -0.17
C THR A 261 -1.56 0.73 1.31
N SER A 262 -1.12 1.81 1.93
CA SER A 262 -0.61 1.83 3.31
C SER A 262 -1.67 1.57 4.40
N ASP A 263 -2.96 1.60 4.06
CA ASP A 263 -4.07 1.17 4.91
C ASP A 263 -4.41 -0.33 4.76
N SER A 264 -3.63 -1.10 3.98
CA SER A 264 -3.81 -2.54 3.81
C SER A 264 -3.70 -3.30 5.13
N ALA A 265 -4.78 -3.99 5.50
CA ALA A 265 -4.84 -4.85 6.68
C ALA A 265 -3.82 -6.00 6.63
N ASP A 266 -3.47 -6.49 5.43
CA ASP A 266 -2.49 -7.56 5.26
C ASP A 266 -1.05 -7.06 5.48
N LEU A 267 -0.75 -5.80 5.13
CA LEU A 267 0.52 -5.16 5.49
C LEU A 267 0.61 -4.90 7.00
N GLN A 268 -0.48 -4.47 7.65
CA GLN A 268 -0.51 -4.30 9.10
C GLN A 268 -0.34 -5.64 9.84
N ALA A 269 -1.04 -6.69 9.40
CA ALA A 269 -0.87 -8.04 9.96
C ALA A 269 0.55 -8.58 9.77
N THR A 270 1.20 -8.25 8.64
CA THR A 270 2.63 -8.53 8.42
C THR A 270 3.50 -7.76 9.42
N VAL A 271 3.30 -6.45 9.57
CA VAL A 271 4.03 -5.63 10.55
C VAL A 271 3.89 -6.17 11.97
N ASP A 272 2.68 -6.55 12.40
CA ASP A 272 2.41 -7.08 13.73
C ASP A 272 3.12 -8.42 13.96
N ALA A 273 3.06 -9.34 12.97
CA ALA A 273 3.71 -10.65 13.05
C ALA A 273 5.25 -10.54 13.11
N TYR A 274 5.85 -9.78 12.20
CA TYR A 274 7.31 -9.66 12.13
C TYR A 274 7.87 -8.81 13.30
N ASN A 275 7.10 -7.88 13.87
CA ASN A 275 7.46 -7.24 15.13
C ASN A 275 7.38 -8.17 16.35
N ASN A 276 6.57 -9.24 16.32
CA ASN A 276 6.68 -10.30 17.32
C ASN A 276 7.97 -11.09 17.13
N PHE A 277 8.34 -11.46 15.91
CA PHE A 277 9.60 -12.19 15.63
C PHE A 277 10.83 -11.39 16.14
N ALA A 278 10.81 -10.07 15.96
CA ALA A 278 11.86 -9.15 16.46
C ALA A 278 11.87 -8.95 17.98
N ARG A 279 10.79 -9.32 18.70
CA ARG A 279 10.69 -9.27 20.17
C ARG A 279 11.04 -10.59 20.86
N ALA A 280 11.03 -11.69 20.12
CA ALA A 280 11.33 -13.01 20.64
C ALA A 280 12.73 -13.06 21.28
N SER A 281 12.82 -13.72 22.44
CA SER A 281 14.07 -13.97 23.14
C SER A 281 13.95 -15.27 23.92
N ILE A 282 14.59 -16.33 23.41
CA ILE A 282 14.58 -17.67 24.00
C ILE A 282 15.98 -17.90 24.58
N THR A 283 16.08 -17.92 25.91
CA THR A 283 17.32 -18.29 26.61
C THR A 283 17.27 -19.77 26.99
N TYR A 284 18.05 -20.58 26.28
CA TYR A 284 18.28 -21.97 26.61
C TYR A 284 19.17 -22.11 27.84
N THR A 285 18.89 -23.07 28.70
CA THR A 285 19.69 -23.43 29.88
C THR A 285 20.22 -24.86 29.77
N PHE A 286 21.53 -25.02 29.97
CA PHE A 286 22.25 -26.30 29.96
C PHE A 286 22.99 -26.48 31.29
N GLY A 287 22.22 -26.61 32.38
CA GLY A 287 22.75 -26.47 33.74
C GLY A 287 23.11 -25.02 34.03
N ASP A 288 24.39 -24.74 34.32
CA ASP A 288 24.91 -23.39 34.57
C ASP A 288 25.21 -22.60 33.29
N GLU A 289 25.26 -23.26 32.12
CA GLU A 289 25.48 -22.62 30.81
C GLU A 289 24.17 -22.09 30.22
N THR A 290 24.22 -20.96 29.51
CA THR A 290 23.06 -20.39 28.80
C THR A 290 23.40 -19.92 27.40
N VAL A 291 22.51 -20.22 26.45
CA VAL A 291 22.58 -19.76 25.04
C VAL A 291 21.29 -19.00 24.72
N THR A 292 21.39 -17.78 24.19
CA THR A 292 20.20 -16.97 23.86
C THR A 292 20.06 -16.81 22.36
N LEU A 293 18.88 -17.17 21.83
CA LEU A 293 18.39 -16.72 20.53
C LEU A 293 17.53 -15.47 20.74
N ASP A 294 17.79 -14.41 19.98
CA ASP A 294 17.07 -13.14 20.09
C ASP A 294 16.59 -12.61 18.72
N GLY A 295 15.72 -11.59 18.78
CA GLY A 295 15.23 -10.88 17.59
C GLY A 295 16.34 -10.30 16.69
N SER A 296 17.53 -10.01 17.23
CA SER A 296 18.66 -9.53 16.41
C SER A 296 19.25 -10.65 15.54
N THR A 297 19.30 -11.87 16.07
CA THR A 297 19.70 -13.09 15.36
C THR A 297 18.62 -13.54 14.39
N ILE A 298 17.36 -13.58 14.84
CA ILE A 298 16.19 -13.98 14.04
C ILE A 298 16.00 -13.02 12.85
N LYS A 299 16.26 -11.72 13.00
CA LYS A 299 16.25 -10.76 11.88
C LYS A 299 17.23 -11.15 10.77
N ASN A 300 18.39 -11.71 11.08
CA ASN A 300 19.39 -12.10 10.09
C ASN A 300 18.98 -13.35 9.28
N TRP A 301 17.87 -14.00 9.63
CA TRP A 301 17.24 -15.07 8.86
C TRP A 301 16.19 -14.56 7.87
N LEU A 302 15.95 -13.24 7.83
CA LEU A 302 14.94 -12.61 6.99
C LEU A 302 15.57 -11.97 5.75
N GLN A 303 14.90 -12.14 4.61
CA GLN A 303 15.34 -11.64 3.31
C GLN A 303 14.70 -10.28 3.01
N PHE A 304 15.47 -9.39 2.39
CA PHE A 304 15.03 -8.08 1.93
C PHE A 304 15.54 -7.84 0.50
N ASP A 305 14.77 -7.11 -0.32
CA ASP A 305 15.17 -6.77 -1.69
C ASP A 305 16.11 -5.53 -1.75
N GLU A 306 16.46 -5.09 -2.96
CA GLU A 306 17.32 -3.92 -3.19
C GLU A 306 16.70 -2.59 -2.71
N LYS A 307 15.38 -2.53 -2.49
CA LYS A 307 14.67 -1.38 -1.90
C LYS A 307 14.54 -1.48 -0.38
N GLY A 308 14.85 -2.63 0.22
CA GLY A 308 14.60 -2.92 1.62
C GLY A 308 13.18 -3.42 1.89
N GLN A 309 12.42 -3.85 0.88
CA GLN A 309 11.16 -4.55 1.06
C GLN A 309 11.40 -5.95 1.63
N LEU A 310 10.66 -6.30 2.68
CA LEU A 310 10.64 -7.64 3.26
C LEU A 310 10.15 -8.68 2.25
N ILE A 311 10.99 -9.69 1.97
CA ILE A 311 10.64 -10.85 1.16
C ILE A 311 10.13 -11.95 2.10
N GLN A 312 8.84 -12.30 1.96
CA GLN A 312 8.22 -13.36 2.76
C GLN A 312 8.59 -14.74 2.18
N ASP A 313 9.64 -15.34 2.72
CA ASP A 313 10.08 -16.71 2.41
C ASP A 313 9.99 -17.59 3.66
N ASP A 314 8.77 -18.08 3.94
CA ASP A 314 8.48 -19.01 5.04
C ASP A 314 9.33 -20.28 5.01
N ALA A 315 9.77 -20.71 3.81
CA ALA A 315 10.55 -21.93 3.65
C ALA A 315 12.01 -21.71 4.09
N SER A 316 12.66 -20.64 3.64
CA SER A 316 13.99 -20.24 4.10
C SER A 316 13.99 -19.89 5.59
N PHE A 317 12.97 -19.16 6.07
CA PHE A 317 12.89 -18.80 7.48
C PHE A 317 12.73 -20.04 8.38
N LYS A 318 11.85 -20.98 7.99
CA LYS A 318 11.71 -22.25 8.71
C LYS A 318 12.97 -23.10 8.66
N GLN A 319 13.71 -23.09 7.55
CA GLN A 319 14.98 -23.82 7.46
C GLN A 319 16.01 -23.27 8.46
N HIS A 320 16.09 -21.95 8.66
CA HIS A 320 16.98 -21.37 9.68
C HIS A 320 16.62 -21.79 11.12
N ILE A 321 15.33 -21.99 11.43
CA ILE A 321 14.89 -22.56 12.72
C ILE A 321 15.38 -24.01 12.87
N VAL A 322 15.26 -24.82 11.80
CA VAL A 322 15.76 -26.21 11.78
C VAL A 322 17.27 -26.26 11.94
N ASP A 323 18.01 -25.44 11.19
CA ASP A 323 19.47 -25.38 11.22
C ASP A 323 19.98 -24.91 12.59
N TYR A 324 19.32 -23.94 13.22
CA TYR A 324 19.65 -23.48 14.57
C TYR A 324 19.46 -24.60 15.61
N VAL A 325 18.36 -25.32 15.57
CA VAL A 325 18.10 -26.45 16.51
C VAL A 325 19.04 -27.62 16.24
N ALA A 326 19.40 -27.88 14.98
CA ALA A 326 20.39 -28.89 14.62
C ALA A 326 21.80 -28.52 15.12
N GLN A 327 22.18 -27.25 15.06
CA GLN A 327 23.45 -26.75 15.63
C GLN A 327 23.44 -26.81 17.17
N LEU A 328 22.36 -26.37 17.81
CA LEU A 328 22.18 -26.45 19.27
C LEU A 328 22.28 -27.91 19.77
N ALA A 329 21.76 -28.87 19.01
CA ALA A 329 21.95 -30.29 19.27
C ALA A 329 23.39 -30.76 18.99
N ALA A 330 24.05 -30.28 17.94
CA ALA A 330 25.44 -30.63 17.66
C ALA A 330 26.42 -30.16 18.74
N ASP A 331 26.14 -29.02 19.39
CA ASP A 331 26.97 -28.44 20.45
C ASP A 331 26.66 -29.00 21.85
N HIS A 332 25.40 -29.39 22.12
CA HIS A 332 24.96 -29.79 23.47
C HIS A 332 24.39 -31.23 23.61
N ASP A 333 24.23 -32.02 22.53
CA ASP A 333 23.91 -33.45 22.65
C ASP A 333 25.14 -34.22 23.15
N THR A 334 24.92 -35.08 24.15
CA THR A 334 25.97 -35.87 24.80
C THR A 334 25.71 -37.38 24.74
N VAL A 335 24.67 -37.81 24.01
CA VAL A 335 24.55 -39.18 23.52
C VAL A 335 25.57 -39.42 22.40
N GLY A 336 26.34 -40.51 22.50
CA GLY A 336 27.35 -40.89 21.52
C GLY A 336 28.76 -40.36 21.78
N THR A 337 28.93 -39.37 22.66
CA THR A 337 30.24 -38.78 22.99
C THR A 337 31.04 -39.65 23.98
N GLU A 338 32.36 -39.46 24.06
CA GLU A 338 33.20 -40.06 25.12
C GLU A 338 33.36 -39.12 26.32
N ARG A 339 33.45 -39.71 27.52
CA ARG A 339 33.51 -38.99 28.79
C ARG A 339 34.55 -39.61 29.71
N GLN A 340 35.21 -38.79 30.52
CA GLN A 340 36.07 -39.28 31.58
C GLN A 340 35.24 -39.63 32.82
N PHE A 341 35.41 -40.86 33.31
CA PHE A 341 34.82 -41.35 34.55
C PHE A 341 35.94 -41.68 35.55
N GLN A 342 35.71 -41.35 36.83
CA GLN A 342 36.61 -41.72 37.93
C GLN A 342 36.00 -42.90 38.66
N THR A 343 36.68 -44.04 38.63
CA THR A 343 36.19 -45.31 39.18
C THR A 343 36.34 -45.37 40.69
N THR A 344 35.56 -46.24 41.33
CA THR A 344 35.72 -46.63 42.74
C THR A 344 37.12 -47.24 42.98
N SER A 345 37.68 -47.93 41.99
CA SER A 345 39.07 -48.42 41.98
C SER A 345 40.15 -47.32 41.81
N GLY A 346 39.76 -46.03 41.78
CA GLY A 346 40.68 -44.89 41.72
C GLY A 346 41.33 -44.67 40.34
N ARG A 347 40.75 -45.24 39.28
CA ARG A 347 41.22 -45.15 37.89
C ARG A 347 40.42 -44.08 37.15
N THR A 348 41.06 -43.37 36.22
CA THR A 348 40.34 -42.54 35.24
C THR A 348 40.19 -43.34 33.95
N VAL A 349 38.96 -43.49 33.46
CA VAL A 349 38.64 -44.26 32.24
C VAL A 349 37.79 -43.44 31.28
N SER A 350 38.01 -43.62 29.96
CA SER A 350 37.14 -43.07 28.92
C SER A 350 35.98 -44.02 28.65
N VAL A 351 34.74 -43.54 28.72
CA VAL A 351 33.54 -44.34 28.47
C VAL A 351 32.66 -43.64 27.44
N SER A 352 32.23 -44.37 26.41
CA SER A 352 31.32 -43.85 25.38
C SER A 352 29.86 -43.88 25.85
N GLY A 353 29.21 -42.73 25.84
CA GLY A 353 27.77 -42.55 26.08
C GLY A 353 26.89 -43.02 24.91
N SER A 354 27.27 -44.09 24.23
CA SER A 354 26.64 -44.58 22.99
C SER A 354 25.11 -44.80 23.05
N ALA A 355 24.55 -44.95 24.25
CA ALA A 355 23.11 -45.06 24.49
C ALA A 355 22.59 -44.15 25.63
N TYR A 356 23.40 -43.18 26.12
CA TYR A 356 23.03 -42.33 27.26
C TYR A 356 23.69 -40.94 27.22
N GLY A 357 22.89 -39.93 27.51
CA GLY A 357 23.29 -38.52 27.63
C GLY A 357 22.09 -37.59 27.47
N TRP A 358 22.38 -36.30 27.30
CA TRP A 358 21.43 -35.33 26.77
C TRP A 358 21.24 -35.58 25.28
N LYS A 359 19.99 -35.52 24.81
CA LYS A 359 19.66 -35.54 23.39
C LYS A 359 18.42 -34.72 23.09
N ILE A 360 18.57 -33.61 22.38
CA ILE A 360 17.48 -32.74 21.96
C ILE A 360 16.52 -33.53 21.04
N ASP A 361 15.22 -33.35 21.24
CA ASP A 361 14.18 -33.74 20.29
C ASP A 361 14.08 -32.64 19.23
N GLN A 362 14.83 -32.78 18.14
CA GLN A 362 14.94 -31.71 17.14
C GLN A 362 13.59 -31.39 16.48
N ASP A 363 12.72 -32.38 16.25
CA ASP A 363 11.37 -32.15 15.70
C ASP A 363 10.47 -31.42 16.71
N GLY A 364 10.49 -31.86 17.99
CA GLY A 364 9.74 -31.22 19.07
C GLY A 364 10.21 -29.80 19.39
N GLU A 365 11.53 -29.59 19.42
CA GLU A 365 12.17 -28.30 19.68
C GLU A 365 11.93 -27.30 18.54
N VAL A 366 12.06 -27.70 17.27
CA VAL A 366 11.68 -26.84 16.13
C VAL A 366 10.20 -26.47 16.22
N ALA A 367 9.32 -27.39 16.59
CA ALA A 367 7.89 -27.12 16.73
C ALA A 367 7.57 -26.15 17.88
N GLN A 368 8.29 -26.22 19.01
CA GLN A 368 8.14 -25.26 20.12
C GLN A 368 8.75 -23.90 19.76
N LEU A 369 10.00 -23.87 19.29
CA LEU A 369 10.71 -22.64 18.96
C LEU A 369 9.98 -21.82 17.88
N THR A 370 9.38 -22.48 16.88
CA THR A 370 8.55 -21.81 15.87
C THR A 370 7.39 -21.01 16.52
N GLN A 371 6.71 -21.60 17.51
CA GLN A 371 5.60 -20.94 18.22
C GLN A 371 6.09 -19.81 19.12
N GLU A 372 7.24 -19.97 19.78
CA GLU A 372 7.85 -18.95 20.64
C GLU A 372 8.32 -17.73 19.82
N ILE A 373 8.91 -17.95 18.64
CA ILE A 373 9.26 -16.88 17.70
C ILE A 373 7.99 -16.18 17.18
N GLN A 374 6.99 -16.93 16.73
CA GLN A 374 5.74 -16.37 16.18
C GLN A 374 4.93 -15.55 17.18
N SER A 375 4.96 -15.93 18.47
CA SER A 375 4.30 -15.21 19.55
C SER A 375 5.14 -14.08 20.16
N GLY A 376 6.40 -13.92 19.75
CA GLY A 376 7.33 -12.94 20.35
C GLY A 376 7.66 -13.24 21.80
N ALA A 377 7.71 -14.53 22.16
CA ALA A 377 7.90 -14.99 23.52
C ALA A 377 9.27 -14.58 24.09
N GLN A 378 9.29 -14.16 25.35
CA GLN A 378 10.49 -13.88 26.11
C GLN A 378 10.55 -14.88 27.28
N THR A 379 11.47 -15.85 27.18
CA THR A 379 11.45 -17.05 28.04
C THR A 379 12.85 -17.57 28.34
N THR A 380 12.96 -18.30 29.45
CA THR A 380 14.17 -19.05 29.84
C THR A 380 13.77 -20.49 30.13
N ARG A 381 14.35 -21.46 29.41
CA ARG A 381 13.96 -22.87 29.49
C ARG A 381 15.09 -23.80 29.06
N GLU A 382 14.95 -25.08 29.39
CA GLU A 382 15.67 -26.16 28.71
C GLU A 382 15.09 -26.38 27.29
N PRO A 383 15.87 -26.97 26.36
CA PRO A 383 15.30 -27.47 25.10
C PRO A 383 14.41 -28.70 25.33
N VAL A 384 13.55 -29.02 24.36
CA VAL A 384 12.81 -30.28 24.34
C VAL A 384 13.79 -31.44 24.19
N TYR A 385 13.78 -32.39 25.13
CA TYR A 385 14.72 -33.52 25.16
C TYR A 385 14.04 -34.85 24.81
N SER A 386 14.57 -35.53 23.79
CA SER A 386 14.25 -36.93 23.47
C SER A 386 14.95 -37.91 24.43
N MET A 387 16.08 -37.50 25.00
CA MET A 387 16.72 -38.15 26.15
C MET A 387 17.26 -37.10 27.11
N ARG A 388 16.99 -37.28 28.41
CA ARG A 388 17.57 -36.49 29.50
C ARG A 388 18.58 -37.33 30.26
N ALA A 389 19.69 -36.73 30.65
CA ALA A 389 20.61 -37.35 31.59
C ALA A 389 20.23 -37.03 33.05
N ASN A 390 20.92 -37.67 33.99
CA ASN A 390 20.70 -37.55 35.43
C ASN A 390 21.29 -36.26 36.04
N SER A 391 22.26 -35.64 35.37
CA SER A 391 22.84 -34.34 35.72
C SER A 391 23.42 -33.70 34.46
N TYR A 392 23.57 -32.37 34.46
CA TYR A 392 24.59 -31.71 33.63
C TYR A 392 25.96 -31.83 34.30
N GLY A 393 27.04 -31.87 33.54
CA GLY A 393 28.41 -31.78 34.05
C GLY A 393 29.40 -32.65 33.28
N VAL A 394 30.55 -32.96 33.91
CA VAL A 394 31.71 -33.60 33.25
C VAL A 394 31.40 -34.97 32.62
N ASN A 395 30.42 -35.70 33.14
CA ASN A 395 30.08 -37.06 32.68
C ASN A 395 28.56 -37.35 32.63
N ASP A 396 27.71 -36.38 32.93
CA ASP A 396 26.25 -36.49 33.02
C ASP A 396 25.68 -37.62 33.92
N LEU A 397 26.47 -38.21 34.82
CA LEU A 397 26.03 -39.28 35.73
C LEU A 397 25.39 -38.75 37.02
N GLY A 398 25.85 -37.59 37.49
CA GLY A 398 25.53 -37.10 38.84
C GLY A 398 26.13 -38.00 39.93
N ASN A 399 25.42 -38.12 41.06
CA ASN A 399 25.84 -38.88 42.25
C ASN A 399 25.11 -40.24 42.42
N THR A 400 24.26 -40.60 41.45
CA THR A 400 23.41 -41.80 41.51
C THR A 400 23.56 -42.57 40.19
N TYR A 401 24.33 -43.66 40.23
CA TYR A 401 24.72 -44.45 39.05
C TYR A 401 25.10 -45.87 39.46
N ILE A 402 25.13 -46.79 38.50
CA ILE A 402 25.67 -48.14 38.68
C ILE A 402 27.05 -48.20 38.00
N GLU A 403 28.07 -48.57 38.76
CA GLU A 403 29.43 -48.77 38.29
C GLU A 403 29.67 -50.27 38.06
N VAL A 404 30.13 -50.67 36.88
CA VAL A 404 30.41 -52.06 36.52
C VAL A 404 31.85 -52.18 35.99
N ASP A 405 32.75 -52.59 36.88
CA ASP A 405 34.16 -52.80 36.55
C ASP A 405 34.35 -54.18 35.91
N LEU A 406 34.46 -54.22 34.58
CA LEU A 406 34.62 -55.46 33.81
C LEU A 406 36.05 -56.01 33.85
N THR A 407 37.00 -55.31 34.49
CA THR A 407 38.36 -55.80 34.73
C THR A 407 38.49 -56.41 36.13
N GLU A 408 37.93 -55.76 37.15
CA GLU A 408 37.91 -56.27 38.54
C GLU A 408 36.79 -57.30 38.78
N GLN A 409 35.82 -57.39 37.86
CA GLN A 409 34.64 -58.28 37.95
C GLN A 409 33.78 -57.98 39.18
N TYR A 410 33.58 -56.70 39.45
CA TYR A 410 32.82 -56.18 40.58
C TYR A 410 31.87 -55.06 40.13
N MET A 411 30.80 -54.82 40.90
CA MET A 411 29.89 -53.72 40.64
C MET A 411 29.39 -53.04 41.92
N TRP A 412 29.13 -51.74 41.81
CA TRP A 412 28.54 -50.89 42.84
C TRP A 412 27.29 -50.18 42.31
N TYR A 413 26.31 -49.94 43.16
CA TYR A 413 25.21 -49.03 42.91
C TYR A 413 25.30 -47.87 43.91
N TYR A 414 25.60 -46.69 43.39
CA TYR A 414 25.59 -45.44 44.12
C TYR A 414 24.19 -44.80 44.10
N GLN A 415 23.74 -44.34 45.27
CA GLN A 415 22.61 -43.44 45.43
C GLN A 415 23.01 -42.29 46.35
N ASP A 416 22.77 -41.07 45.89
CA ASP A 416 23.15 -39.82 46.57
C ASP A 416 24.62 -39.76 47.02
N GLY A 417 25.52 -40.39 46.25
CA GLY A 417 26.96 -40.50 46.52
C GLY A 417 27.36 -41.63 47.49
N ASN A 418 26.41 -42.45 47.95
CA ASN A 418 26.65 -43.56 48.87
C ASN A 418 26.46 -44.91 48.16
N VAL A 419 27.32 -45.90 48.45
CA VAL A 419 27.08 -47.27 48.00
C VAL A 419 25.87 -47.83 48.74
N ILE A 420 24.80 -48.18 47.99
CA ILE A 420 23.60 -48.84 48.52
C ILE A 420 23.54 -50.33 48.18
N PHE A 421 24.35 -50.78 47.22
CA PHE A 421 24.49 -52.18 46.83
C PHE A 421 25.86 -52.41 46.20
N GLU A 422 26.42 -53.60 46.45
CA GLU A 422 27.64 -54.07 45.79
C GLU A 422 27.63 -55.60 45.63
N SER A 423 28.36 -56.11 44.63
CA SER A 423 28.47 -57.53 44.31
C SER A 423 29.67 -57.87 43.41
N ASP A 424 30.30 -59.01 43.66
CA ASP A 424 31.05 -59.75 42.64
C ASP A 424 30.13 -60.15 41.48
N ILE A 425 30.66 -60.20 40.26
CA ILE A 425 29.92 -60.55 39.04
C ILE A 425 30.69 -61.55 38.16
N VAL A 426 30.06 -62.03 37.08
CA VAL A 426 30.78 -62.63 35.95
C VAL A 426 30.25 -62.06 34.65
N SER A 427 31.03 -61.19 34.01
CA SER A 427 30.70 -60.57 32.73
C SER A 427 30.88 -61.52 31.54
N GLY A 428 30.75 -60.99 30.32
CA GLY A 428 30.96 -61.67 29.05
C GLY A 428 32.35 -62.30 28.89
N LEU A 429 32.42 -63.42 28.17
CA LEU A 429 33.67 -64.17 27.94
C LEU A 429 34.73 -63.31 27.25
N ALA A 430 35.80 -62.97 27.98
CA ALA A 430 36.80 -61.97 27.53
C ALA A 430 37.53 -62.34 26.24
N SER A 431 37.68 -63.64 25.97
CA SER A 431 38.42 -64.21 24.84
C SER A 431 37.59 -64.36 23.55
N ASP A 432 36.28 -64.13 23.59
CA ASP A 432 35.39 -64.15 22.42
C ASP A 432 34.79 -62.74 22.21
N PRO A 433 35.21 -61.99 21.17
CA PRO A 433 34.68 -60.66 20.87
C PRO A 433 33.17 -60.58 20.63
N LYS A 434 32.48 -61.71 20.38
CA LYS A 434 31.00 -61.77 20.24
C LYS A 434 30.28 -61.98 21.57
N ARG A 435 31.02 -62.29 22.64
CA ARG A 435 30.50 -62.59 23.98
C ARG A 435 31.05 -61.66 25.05
N LYS A 436 32.18 -61.00 24.82
CA LYS A 436 32.74 -59.97 25.69
C LYS A 436 31.71 -58.85 25.88
N THR A 437 31.46 -58.45 27.13
CA THR A 437 30.58 -57.31 27.43
C THR A 437 31.16 -56.03 26.83
N PRO A 438 30.39 -55.23 26.07
CA PRO A 438 30.87 -53.95 25.57
C PRO A 438 30.92 -52.93 26.72
N PRO A 439 31.95 -52.07 26.78
CA PRO A 439 31.91 -50.89 27.64
C PRO A 439 30.90 -49.86 27.08
N GLY A 440 30.49 -48.91 27.92
CA GLY A 440 29.58 -47.83 27.56
C GLY A 440 28.73 -47.37 28.73
N ILE A 441 27.93 -46.31 28.49
CA ILE A 441 26.91 -45.83 29.45
C ILE A 441 25.53 -46.19 28.90
N PHE A 442 24.72 -46.84 29.75
CA PHE A 442 23.43 -47.44 29.41
C PHE A 442 22.35 -47.09 30.44
N THR A 443 21.10 -47.43 30.17
CA THR A 443 19.96 -47.36 31.11
C THR A 443 19.15 -48.65 31.06
N LEU A 444 18.39 -48.93 32.12
CA LEU A 444 17.62 -50.16 32.25
C LEU A 444 16.34 -50.10 31.39
N TYR A 445 16.18 -51.03 30.44
CA TYR A 445 15.08 -51.03 29.48
C TYR A 445 13.75 -51.50 30.09
N TYR A 446 13.78 -52.57 30.89
CA TYR A 446 12.63 -53.12 31.61
C TYR A 446 13.10 -54.07 32.73
N LYS A 447 12.16 -54.57 33.53
CA LYS A 447 12.39 -55.60 34.56
C LYS A 447 11.43 -56.75 34.31
N LYS A 448 11.90 -58.00 34.44
CA LYS A 448 11.05 -59.19 34.28
C LYS A 448 11.47 -60.33 35.21
N SER A 449 10.49 -61.04 35.76
CA SER A 449 10.68 -62.15 36.69
C SER A 449 9.50 -63.11 36.63
N PRO A 450 9.70 -64.43 36.39
CA PRO A 450 10.89 -65.04 35.79
C PRO A 450 11.02 -64.72 34.28
N ASP A 451 12.14 -65.10 33.66
CA ASP A 451 12.28 -65.15 32.20
C ASP A 451 13.07 -66.38 31.72
N VAL A 452 13.10 -66.59 30.40
CA VAL A 452 14.02 -67.53 29.73
C VAL A 452 14.76 -66.75 28.66
N LEU A 453 16.05 -66.49 28.92
CA LEU A 453 16.96 -65.82 28.01
C LEU A 453 17.27 -66.76 26.83
N ARG A 454 17.38 -66.21 25.62
CA ARG A 454 17.47 -67.01 24.38
C ARG A 454 18.51 -66.46 23.43
N GLY A 455 19.29 -67.37 22.85
CA GLY A 455 20.21 -67.05 21.76
C GLY A 455 19.49 -66.89 20.41
N THR A 456 20.26 -66.91 19.32
CA THR A 456 19.74 -66.84 17.95
C THR A 456 18.76 -67.98 17.67
N LYS A 457 17.59 -67.68 17.10
CA LYS A 457 16.64 -68.69 16.64
C LYS A 457 17.16 -69.38 15.38
N LYS A 458 17.17 -70.71 15.38
CA LYS A 458 17.62 -71.56 14.27
C LYS A 458 16.48 -71.80 13.25
N PRO A 459 16.79 -72.24 12.01
CA PRO A 459 15.77 -72.57 11.00
C PRO A 459 14.80 -73.69 11.39
N ASP A 460 15.21 -74.58 12.31
CA ASP A 460 14.36 -75.64 12.87
C ASP A 460 13.34 -75.15 13.93
N GLY A 461 13.38 -73.86 14.27
CA GLY A 461 12.52 -73.23 15.27
C GLY A 461 13.05 -73.25 16.71
N THR A 462 14.13 -73.99 16.99
CA THR A 462 14.83 -73.99 18.29
C THR A 462 15.72 -72.74 18.45
N TYR A 463 16.30 -72.53 19.63
CA TYR A 463 17.25 -71.45 19.90
C TYR A 463 18.67 -71.99 20.06
N SER A 464 19.70 -71.15 19.87
CA SER A 464 21.11 -71.59 20.05
C SER A 464 21.46 -71.88 21.52
N TYR A 465 20.79 -71.20 22.45
CA TYR A 465 20.67 -71.57 23.86
C TYR A 465 19.29 -71.12 24.39
N GLU A 466 18.83 -71.75 25.47
CA GLU A 466 17.74 -71.25 26.32
C GLU A 466 18.22 -71.34 27.77
N GLN A 467 18.12 -70.26 28.54
CA GLN A 467 18.58 -70.18 29.92
C GLN A 467 17.48 -69.56 30.80
N PRO A 468 16.79 -70.35 31.64
CA PRO A 468 15.90 -69.82 32.66
C PRO A 468 16.65 -68.92 33.64
N VAL A 469 16.01 -67.83 34.06
CA VAL A 469 16.49 -66.88 35.08
C VAL A 469 15.31 -66.38 35.93
N THR A 470 15.55 -66.11 37.20
CA THR A 470 14.55 -65.57 38.14
C THR A 470 14.36 -64.07 37.95
N TYR A 471 15.43 -63.34 37.66
CA TYR A 471 15.46 -61.89 37.57
C TYR A 471 16.17 -61.45 36.29
N TRP A 472 15.49 -60.69 35.43
CA TRP A 472 16.05 -60.17 34.19
C TRP A 472 15.97 -58.65 34.11
N MET A 473 17.11 -58.02 33.87
CA MET A 473 17.32 -56.57 33.90
C MET A 473 18.16 -56.11 32.67
N PRO A 474 17.60 -56.11 31.45
CA PRO A 474 18.29 -55.71 30.22
C PRO A 474 18.61 -54.22 30.16
N PHE A 475 19.82 -53.87 29.71
CA PHE A 475 20.27 -52.49 29.52
C PHE A 475 20.99 -52.23 28.18
N ASN A 476 21.38 -53.26 27.42
CA ASN A 476 22.06 -53.06 26.14
C ASN A 476 21.76 -54.21 25.14
N GLY A 477 20.81 -54.01 24.22
CA GLY A 477 20.68 -54.86 23.01
C GLY A 477 20.48 -56.38 23.21
N GLY A 478 20.13 -56.84 24.41
CA GLY A 478 20.09 -58.27 24.79
C GLY A 478 21.06 -58.66 25.91
N ILE A 479 21.92 -57.73 26.34
CA ILE A 479 22.75 -57.77 27.56
C ILE A 479 21.98 -57.13 28.72
N GLY A 480 22.12 -57.71 29.90
CA GLY A 480 21.51 -57.27 31.15
C GLY A 480 22.10 -57.94 32.37
N PHE A 481 21.62 -57.57 33.55
CA PHE A 481 21.90 -58.27 34.81
C PHE A 481 20.91 -59.42 35.01
N HIS A 482 21.38 -60.56 35.53
CA HIS A 482 20.53 -61.68 35.96
C HIS A 482 21.20 -62.62 36.97
N ASP A 483 20.40 -63.43 37.66
CA ASP A 483 20.86 -64.55 38.48
C ASP A 483 21.53 -65.64 37.64
N ALA A 484 22.55 -66.29 38.20
CA ALA A 484 23.31 -67.35 37.54
C ALA A 484 23.74 -68.46 38.51
N ASP A 485 22.78 -69.26 38.98
CA ASP A 485 23.01 -70.39 39.91
C ASP A 485 24.00 -71.45 39.38
N TRP A 486 24.21 -71.51 38.05
CA TRP A 486 25.18 -72.38 37.38
C TRP A 486 26.63 -71.90 37.47
N GLN A 487 26.92 -70.68 37.95
CA GLN A 487 28.30 -70.20 38.10
C GLN A 487 28.93 -70.75 39.40
N PRO A 488 30.11 -71.40 39.34
CA PRO A 488 30.73 -72.02 40.52
C PRO A 488 31.33 -71.01 41.51
N TYR A 489 31.62 -69.79 41.04
CA TYR A 489 32.04 -68.62 41.82
C TYR A 489 31.82 -67.36 40.95
N PHE A 490 31.88 -66.20 41.60
CA PHE A 490 31.80 -64.87 40.98
C PHE A 490 33.09 -64.09 41.28
N GLY A 491 33.34 -63.01 40.54
CA GLY A 491 34.55 -62.19 40.68
C GLY A 491 35.80 -62.81 40.04
N GLY A 492 36.92 -62.07 40.12
CA GLY A 492 38.25 -62.54 39.74
C GLY A 492 38.39 -62.97 38.28
N ASP A 493 39.03 -64.11 38.03
CA ASP A 493 39.40 -64.57 36.69
C ASP A 493 38.26 -65.30 35.92
N ARG A 494 37.08 -65.47 36.56
CA ARG A 494 36.00 -66.34 36.09
C ARG A 494 35.56 -66.06 34.65
N TYR A 495 35.52 -64.78 34.29
CA TYR A 495 35.12 -64.27 32.98
C TYR A 495 36.11 -64.61 31.84
N LEU A 496 37.36 -64.96 32.14
CA LEU A 496 38.37 -65.34 31.15
C LEU A 496 38.10 -66.73 30.56
N THR A 497 37.58 -67.65 31.37
CA THR A 497 37.40 -69.07 31.04
C THR A 497 35.94 -69.50 30.91
N GLY A 498 34.99 -68.77 31.50
CA GLY A 498 33.57 -69.08 31.44
C GLY A 498 32.66 -67.88 31.75
N GLY A 499 33.01 -66.71 31.18
CA GLY A 499 32.11 -65.56 31.13
C GLY A 499 30.83 -65.85 30.35
N SER A 500 29.86 -64.94 30.43
CA SER A 500 28.53 -65.06 29.80
C SER A 500 28.58 -64.96 28.26
N HIS A 501 27.41 -64.72 27.64
CA HIS A 501 27.29 -64.29 26.24
C HIS A 501 27.16 -62.75 26.09
N GLY A 502 27.53 -61.99 27.13
CA GLY A 502 27.53 -60.52 27.16
C GLY A 502 26.92 -59.97 28.46
N CYS A 503 25.91 -60.66 29.01
CA CYS A 503 25.24 -60.36 30.27
C CYS A 503 26.19 -60.27 31.48
N ILE A 504 25.72 -59.57 32.52
CA ILE A 504 26.33 -59.57 33.85
C ILE A 504 25.66 -60.66 34.67
N ASN A 505 26.32 -61.80 34.83
CA ASN A 505 25.87 -62.85 35.75
C ASN A 505 26.08 -62.38 37.19
N MET A 506 25.11 -62.62 38.07
CA MET A 506 25.17 -62.25 39.49
C MET A 506 24.83 -63.45 40.41
N PRO A 507 25.29 -63.44 41.67
CA PRO A 507 24.78 -64.35 42.70
C PRO A 507 23.25 -64.25 42.79
N PRO A 508 22.48 -65.35 42.91
CA PRO A 508 21.02 -65.29 42.80
C PRO A 508 20.31 -64.41 43.86
N ASP A 509 20.87 -64.31 45.06
CA ASP A 509 20.44 -63.40 46.11
C ASP A 509 20.73 -61.94 45.75
N LYS A 510 21.94 -61.64 45.28
CA LYS A 510 22.37 -60.31 44.82
C LYS A 510 21.62 -59.83 43.58
N ALA A 511 21.26 -60.74 42.67
CA ALA A 511 20.38 -60.45 41.54
C ALA A 511 18.98 -60.01 42.02
N GLY A 512 18.43 -60.69 43.03
CA GLY A 512 17.15 -60.34 43.64
C GLY A 512 17.20 -59.02 44.44
N GLU A 513 18.31 -58.76 45.14
CA GLU A 513 18.56 -57.48 45.82
C GLU A 513 18.58 -56.32 44.81
N LEU A 514 19.43 -56.40 43.78
CA LEU A 514 19.48 -55.39 42.71
C LEU A 514 18.14 -55.23 41.99
N TYR A 515 17.44 -56.33 41.69
CA TYR A 515 16.12 -56.31 41.04
C TYR A 515 15.09 -55.52 41.84
N ASN A 516 15.16 -55.50 43.17
CA ASN A 516 14.23 -54.71 43.98
C ASN A 516 14.55 -53.20 43.96
N ILE A 517 15.84 -52.82 43.96
CA ILE A 517 16.27 -51.42 44.11
C ILE A 517 16.51 -50.68 42.78
N ILE A 518 16.84 -51.37 41.69
CA ILE A 518 17.22 -50.75 40.42
C ILE A 518 16.06 -49.99 39.76
N GLN A 519 16.36 -48.77 39.28
CA GLN A 519 15.44 -47.83 38.64
C GLN A 519 15.79 -47.65 37.15
N TYR A 520 14.79 -47.28 36.33
CA TYR A 520 14.95 -47.23 34.86
C TYR A 520 15.95 -46.16 34.38
N ASN A 521 15.90 -44.96 34.96
CA ASN A 521 16.67 -43.81 34.50
C ASN A 521 18.06 -43.68 35.13
N VAL A 522 18.48 -44.66 35.94
CA VAL A 522 19.82 -44.65 36.57
C VAL A 522 20.86 -45.11 35.53
N PRO A 523 21.92 -44.33 35.27
CA PRO A 523 22.94 -44.72 34.31
C PRO A 523 23.77 -45.90 34.82
N ILE A 524 24.06 -46.84 33.93
CA ILE A 524 24.88 -48.03 34.14
C ILE A 524 26.16 -47.85 33.33
N VAL A 525 27.29 -47.73 34.03
CA VAL A 525 28.62 -47.41 33.47
C VAL A 525 29.46 -48.68 33.43
N CYS A 526 29.65 -49.24 32.24
CA CYS A 526 30.47 -50.43 32.00
C CYS A 526 31.82 -50.03 31.41
N PHE A 527 32.93 -50.48 32.00
CA PHE A 527 34.30 -50.16 31.54
C PHE A 527 35.29 -51.30 31.84
N TYR A 528 36.48 -51.21 31.26
CA TYR A 528 37.62 -52.10 31.51
C TYR A 528 38.79 -51.31 32.11
#